data_AF-A0A454VXP0-F1
#
_entry.id   AF-A0A454VXP0-F1
#
_cell.length_a   1.000
_cell.length_b   1.000
_cell.length_c   1.000
_cell.angle_alpha   90.00
_cell.angle_beta   90.00
_cell.angle_gamma   90.00
#
_symmetry.space_group_name_H-M   'P 1'
#
loop_
_entity.id
_entity.type
_entity.pdbx_description
1 polymer ?
#
loop_
_entity_poly.entity_id
_entity_poly.type
_entity_poly.pdbx_seq_one_letter_code
_entity_poly.pdbx_strand_id
1 'polypeptide(L)'
;EYAEGKGSLQVAAAGNSNYDLANKTTDTASPNDSTPVTRTITNACIDIPTELPGVVTVAAQGNGGAKASYSNFGNGVIDVAAPGGDGSSGVYSTLPGGKYGNMNGTSMASPHVAGVAALIASVNPSFTPAQIRDQLGVQATDRACPSDTRCKGTATKNGFFGEGAVDALKAVGGSTPPPGKYFENLTDVAVPDNTTVESPITVSGVTGNAPATLKVGVDVKHTYIGDLKVDLVAPDGSVYTLHNRT
;
A
#
# COMPACT_ATOMS: atom_id res chain seq x y z
N GLU A 1 1.66 20.75 -9.50
CA GLU A 1 0.93 22.01 -9.21
C GLU A 1 -0.44 22.13 -9.89
N TYR A 2 -0.57 22.38 -11.22
CA TYR A 2 -1.91 22.57 -11.83
C TYR A 2 -2.85 21.37 -11.64
N ALA A 3 -2.40 20.16 -11.99
CA ALA A 3 -3.21 18.95 -11.85
C ALA A 3 -3.57 18.66 -10.38
N GLU A 4 -2.61 18.85 -9.47
CA GLU A 4 -2.80 18.70 -8.02
C GLU A 4 -3.85 19.69 -7.48
N GLY A 5 -3.80 20.96 -7.91
CA GLY A 5 -4.81 21.97 -7.58
C GLY A 5 -6.20 21.69 -8.19
N LYS A 6 -6.29 20.74 -9.13
CA LYS A 6 -7.56 20.23 -9.66
C LYS A 6 -7.99 18.90 -9.03
N GLY A 7 -7.33 18.45 -7.97
CA GLY A 7 -7.67 17.22 -7.26
C GLY A 7 -7.05 15.96 -7.85
N SER A 8 -6.06 16.07 -8.75
CA SER A 8 -5.38 14.91 -9.33
C SER A 8 -4.08 14.59 -8.58
N LEU A 9 -3.94 13.35 -8.12
CA LEU A 9 -2.69 12.82 -7.57
C LEU A 9 -1.91 12.11 -8.67
N GLN A 10 -0.62 12.42 -8.80
CA GLN A 10 0.25 11.75 -9.76
C GLN A 10 1.06 10.66 -9.06
N VAL A 11 1.07 9.47 -9.64
CA VAL A 11 1.84 8.32 -9.16
C VAL A 11 2.77 7.88 -10.29
N ALA A 12 4.07 7.84 -10.01
CA ALA A 12 5.09 7.56 -11.01
C ALA A 12 6.01 6.42 -10.58
N ALA A 13 6.42 5.63 -11.56
CA ALA A 13 7.41 4.59 -11.40
C ALA A 13 8.78 5.21 -11.12
N ALA A 14 9.51 4.71 -10.12
CA ALA A 14 10.88 5.19 -9.84
C ALA A 14 11.89 4.83 -10.96
N GLY A 15 11.60 3.81 -11.77
CA GLY A 15 12.44 3.34 -12.86
C GLY A 15 13.13 2.01 -12.57
N ASN A 16 13.64 1.36 -13.62
CA ASN A 16 14.07 -0.05 -13.60
C ASN A 16 15.58 -0.24 -13.85
N SER A 17 16.41 0.67 -13.37
CA SER A 17 17.86 0.70 -13.65
C SER A 17 18.73 0.37 -12.42
N ASN A 18 18.12 0.04 -11.28
CA ASN A 18 18.80 -0.14 -9.99
C ASN A 18 19.70 1.07 -9.65
N TYR A 19 19.22 2.26 -9.99
CA TYR A 19 19.94 3.52 -9.88
C TYR A 19 19.59 4.26 -8.58
N ASP A 20 20.58 4.91 -7.97
CA ASP A 20 20.38 5.76 -6.79
C ASP A 20 19.99 7.19 -7.23
N LEU A 21 18.69 7.48 -7.23
CA LEU A 21 18.13 8.78 -7.60
C LEU A 21 18.58 9.89 -6.65
N ALA A 22 18.94 9.56 -5.41
CA ALA A 22 19.41 10.53 -4.42
C ALA A 22 20.91 10.86 -4.55
N ASN A 23 21.69 10.06 -5.28
CA ASN A 23 23.13 10.25 -5.44
C ASN A 23 23.55 10.02 -6.91
N LYS A 24 23.04 10.85 -7.82
CA LYS A 24 23.37 10.76 -9.24
C LYS A 24 24.81 11.22 -9.49
N THR A 25 25.55 10.47 -10.29
CA THR A 25 26.97 10.76 -10.57
C THR A 25 27.31 10.69 -12.06
N THR A 26 26.86 9.64 -12.74
CA THR A 26 27.19 9.41 -14.14
C THR A 26 25.98 8.92 -14.91
N ASP A 27 25.86 9.39 -16.16
CA ASP A 27 24.97 8.85 -17.18
C ASP A 27 25.82 8.35 -18.35
N THR A 28 25.62 7.09 -18.72
CA THR A 28 26.33 6.41 -19.82
C THR A 28 25.37 5.90 -20.90
N ALA A 29 24.07 6.09 -20.73
CA ALA A 29 23.03 5.50 -21.56
C ALA A 29 22.49 6.47 -22.61
N SER A 30 22.79 7.76 -22.46
CA SER A 30 22.24 8.81 -23.30
C SER A 30 23.28 9.42 -24.26
N PRO A 31 22.84 10.05 -25.37
CA PRO A 31 21.45 10.05 -25.83
C PRO A 31 21.05 8.68 -26.38
N ASN A 32 19.77 8.35 -26.31
CA ASN A 32 19.23 7.06 -26.75
C ASN A 32 18.77 7.07 -28.22
N ASP A 33 19.01 8.18 -28.93
CA ASP A 33 18.75 8.37 -30.36
C ASP A 33 20.03 8.26 -31.23
N SER A 34 21.20 8.10 -30.59
CA SER A 34 22.50 8.05 -31.24
C SER A 34 23.51 7.31 -30.33
N THR A 35 24.82 7.54 -30.51
CA THR A 35 25.84 6.86 -29.70
C THR A 35 25.87 7.45 -28.29
N PRO A 36 25.63 6.63 -27.24
CA PRO A 36 25.71 7.12 -25.88
C PRO A 36 27.10 7.64 -25.53
N VAL A 37 27.14 8.71 -24.75
CA VAL A 37 28.37 9.31 -24.24
C VAL A 37 28.33 9.34 -22.72
N THR A 38 29.48 9.13 -22.09
CA THR A 38 29.60 9.25 -20.64
C THR A 38 29.58 10.73 -20.25
N ARG A 39 28.67 11.10 -19.36
CA ARG A 39 28.56 12.45 -18.81
C ARG A 39 28.43 12.38 -17.30
N THR A 40 28.99 13.37 -16.61
CA THR A 40 28.72 13.58 -15.19
C THR A 40 27.36 14.24 -15.03
N ILE A 41 26.51 13.64 -14.22
CA ILE A 41 25.24 14.24 -13.80
C ILE A 41 25.25 14.46 -12.29
N THR A 42 24.46 15.42 -11.85
CA THR A 42 24.22 15.68 -10.43
C THR A 42 22.74 15.58 -10.15
N ASN A 43 22.32 15.71 -8.90
CA ASN A 43 20.91 15.75 -8.52
C ASN A 43 20.15 16.96 -9.09
N ALA A 44 20.83 17.93 -9.72
CA ALA A 44 20.17 18.96 -10.52
C ALA A 44 19.50 18.39 -11.79
N CYS A 45 19.94 17.22 -12.25
CA CYS A 45 19.26 16.44 -13.28
C CYS A 45 18.19 15.59 -12.61
N ILE A 46 16.94 16.08 -12.67
CA ILE A 46 15.77 15.37 -12.15
C ILE A 46 15.23 14.39 -13.20
N ASP A 47 14.86 13.20 -12.74
CA ASP A 47 14.19 12.16 -13.52
C ASP A 47 12.69 12.46 -13.53
N ILE A 48 12.21 12.97 -14.66
CA ILE A 48 10.82 13.39 -14.83
C ILE A 48 10.01 12.21 -15.37
N PRO A 49 8.79 11.95 -14.84
CA PRO A 49 8.07 12.78 -13.88
C PRO A 49 8.34 12.44 -12.41
N THR A 50 9.10 11.39 -12.11
CA THR A 50 9.16 10.77 -10.78
C THR A 50 9.65 11.74 -9.71
N GLU A 51 10.68 12.55 -10.00
CA GLU A 51 11.26 13.50 -9.04
C GLU A 51 10.60 14.89 -9.05
N LEU A 52 9.45 15.06 -9.71
CA LEU A 52 8.71 16.32 -9.66
C LEU A 52 7.99 16.50 -8.31
N PRO A 53 7.94 17.73 -7.76
CA PRO A 53 7.16 18.01 -6.55
C PRO A 53 5.71 17.57 -6.68
N GLY A 54 5.22 16.86 -5.65
CA GLY A 54 3.84 16.40 -5.53
C GLY A 54 3.55 15.07 -6.22
N VAL A 55 4.49 14.50 -6.97
CA VAL A 55 4.40 13.15 -7.55
C VAL A 55 4.77 12.11 -6.50
N VAL A 56 4.00 11.03 -6.42
CA VAL A 56 4.32 9.86 -5.59
C VAL A 56 5.28 8.96 -6.35
N THR A 57 6.53 8.89 -5.90
CA THR A 57 7.59 8.06 -6.48
C THR A 57 7.52 6.64 -5.91
N VAL A 58 7.30 5.67 -6.80
CA VAL A 58 7.02 4.28 -6.42
C VAL A 58 8.18 3.35 -6.73
N ALA A 59 8.76 2.76 -5.68
CA ALA A 59 9.69 1.64 -5.79
C ALA A 59 8.97 0.31 -5.97
N ALA A 60 9.63 -0.65 -6.62
CA ALA A 60 9.13 -2.00 -6.78
C ALA A 60 9.71 -2.94 -5.72
N GLN A 61 8.86 -3.77 -5.13
CA GLN A 61 9.25 -4.92 -4.34
C GLN A 61 8.81 -6.23 -5.02
N GLY A 62 9.64 -7.25 -4.84
CA GLY A 62 9.36 -8.62 -5.28
C GLY A 62 8.58 -9.42 -4.25
N ASN A 63 8.43 -10.73 -4.53
CA ASN A 63 7.87 -11.66 -3.57
C ASN A 63 8.69 -11.68 -2.27
N GLY A 64 8.03 -11.75 -1.11
CA GLY A 64 8.69 -11.67 0.20
C GLY A 64 9.05 -10.24 0.67
N GLY A 65 8.71 -9.21 -0.10
CA GLY A 65 8.85 -7.80 0.32
C GLY A 65 10.27 -7.23 0.22
N ALA A 66 11.19 -7.92 -0.45
CA ALA A 66 12.51 -7.36 -0.78
C ALA A 66 12.39 -6.36 -1.94
N LYS A 67 13.23 -5.30 -1.94
CA LYS A 67 13.34 -4.39 -3.09
C LYS A 67 13.67 -5.22 -4.33
N ALA A 68 12.90 -5.03 -5.40
CA ALA A 68 13.17 -5.70 -6.65
C ALA A 68 14.56 -5.32 -7.17
N SER A 69 15.28 -6.30 -7.72
CA SER A 69 16.66 -6.17 -8.17
C SER A 69 16.88 -4.97 -9.11
N TYR A 70 15.92 -4.70 -9.99
CA TYR A 70 15.94 -3.60 -10.96
C TYR A 70 15.42 -2.26 -10.42
N SER A 71 14.71 -2.21 -9.29
CA SER A 71 14.05 -0.97 -8.84
C SER A 71 15.10 0.10 -8.55
N ASN A 72 14.92 1.28 -9.15
CA ASN A 72 15.57 2.50 -8.68
C ASN A 72 15.20 2.74 -7.21
N PHE A 73 16.10 3.44 -6.52
CA PHE A 73 16.03 3.71 -5.09
C PHE A 73 16.60 5.10 -4.80
N GLY A 74 16.40 5.63 -3.62
CA GLY A 74 16.94 6.94 -3.24
C GLY A 74 16.35 7.44 -1.94
N ASN A 75 17.20 7.72 -0.95
CA ASN A 75 16.74 8.22 0.34
C ASN A 75 16.20 9.64 0.20
N GLY A 76 14.93 9.83 0.60
CA GLY A 76 14.22 11.09 0.39
C GLY A 76 13.69 11.29 -1.03
N VAL A 77 13.80 10.29 -1.91
CA VAL A 77 13.23 10.31 -3.26
C VAL A 77 12.08 9.31 -3.40
N ILE A 78 12.24 8.09 -2.87
CA ILE A 78 11.14 7.11 -2.85
C ILE A 78 10.12 7.50 -1.77
N ASP A 79 8.85 7.58 -2.15
CA ASP A 79 7.76 7.85 -1.21
C ASP A 79 7.20 6.56 -0.61
N VAL A 80 6.93 5.56 -1.45
CA VAL A 80 6.39 4.25 -1.04
C VAL A 80 6.85 3.14 -1.97
N ALA A 81 6.76 1.89 -1.50
CA ALA A 81 6.96 0.70 -2.31
C ALA A 81 5.66 -0.05 -2.58
N ALA A 82 5.61 -0.78 -3.68
CA ALA A 82 4.49 -1.65 -4.01
C ALA A 82 4.93 -2.88 -4.81
N PRO A 83 4.09 -3.93 -4.92
CA PRO A 83 4.40 -5.12 -5.70
C PRO A 83 4.71 -4.79 -7.16
N GLY A 84 5.97 -4.97 -7.56
CA GLY A 84 6.42 -4.85 -8.94
C GLY A 84 6.92 -6.17 -9.51
N GLY A 85 7.07 -7.20 -8.68
CA GLY A 85 7.64 -8.49 -9.08
C GLY A 85 9.17 -8.48 -9.12
N ASP A 86 9.79 -9.66 -9.16
CA ASP A 86 11.24 -9.79 -9.36
C ASP A 86 11.61 -11.17 -9.93
N GLY A 87 12.63 -11.21 -10.78
CA GLY A 87 13.07 -12.44 -11.44
C GLY A 87 11.91 -13.19 -12.12
N SER A 88 11.70 -14.45 -11.73
CA SER A 88 10.59 -15.30 -12.22
C SER A 88 9.24 -15.05 -11.53
N SER A 89 9.20 -14.23 -10.48
CA SER A 89 8.01 -13.95 -9.67
C SER A 89 7.43 -12.59 -10.04
N GLY A 90 6.82 -12.50 -11.21
CA GLY A 90 6.17 -11.28 -11.69
C GLY A 90 4.77 -11.04 -11.16
N VAL A 91 4.28 -9.82 -11.35
CA VAL A 91 2.90 -9.45 -11.11
C VAL A 91 2.04 -10.05 -12.21
N TYR A 92 1.08 -10.91 -11.82
CA TYR A 92 0.12 -11.50 -12.75
C TYR A 92 -0.97 -10.47 -13.09
N SER A 93 -1.12 -10.15 -14.37
CA SER A 93 -2.09 -9.16 -14.83
C SER A 93 -2.61 -9.48 -16.23
N THR A 94 -3.63 -8.73 -16.66
CA THR A 94 -4.28 -8.86 -17.95
C THR A 94 -3.38 -8.36 -19.09
N LEU A 95 -3.46 -9.04 -20.24
CA LEU A 95 -2.79 -8.68 -21.48
C LEU A 95 -3.82 -8.54 -22.62
N PRO A 96 -3.50 -7.78 -23.69
CA PRO A 96 -4.38 -7.67 -24.85
C PRO A 96 -4.78 -9.05 -25.43
N GLY A 97 -6.01 -9.13 -25.92
CA GLY A 97 -6.58 -10.38 -26.45
C GLY A 97 -7.10 -11.35 -25.39
N GLY A 98 -7.51 -10.85 -24.22
CA GLY A 98 -8.12 -11.67 -23.16
C GLY A 98 -7.15 -12.63 -22.46
N LYS A 99 -5.85 -12.32 -22.51
CA LYS A 99 -4.79 -13.14 -21.93
C LYS A 99 -4.38 -12.63 -20.56
N TYR A 100 -3.60 -13.43 -19.86
CA TYR A 100 -2.92 -13.04 -18.64
C TYR A 100 -1.45 -13.41 -18.73
N GLY A 101 -0.61 -12.69 -18.00
CA GLY A 101 0.82 -12.96 -17.92
C GLY A 101 1.47 -12.29 -16.73
N ASN A 102 2.69 -12.73 -16.42
CA ASN A 102 3.51 -12.14 -15.38
C ASN A 102 4.41 -11.05 -15.98
N MET A 103 4.42 -9.88 -15.36
CA MET A 103 5.31 -8.77 -15.72
C MET A 103 6.05 -8.26 -14.48
N ASN A 104 7.26 -7.76 -14.71
CA ASN A 104 8.08 -7.11 -13.70
C ASN A 104 8.21 -5.61 -14.00
N GLY A 105 8.30 -4.79 -12.97
CA GLY A 105 8.70 -3.39 -13.10
C GLY A 105 8.12 -2.50 -12.02
N THR A 106 8.74 -1.34 -11.82
CA THR A 106 8.11 -0.21 -11.12
C THR A 106 6.85 0.27 -11.84
N SER A 107 6.74 -0.03 -13.15
CA SER A 107 5.51 0.14 -13.94
C SER A 107 4.34 -0.72 -13.44
N MET A 108 4.61 -1.87 -12.82
CA MET A 108 3.60 -2.72 -12.20
C MET A 108 3.34 -2.32 -10.74
N ALA A 109 4.35 -1.77 -10.06
CA ALA A 109 4.19 -1.22 -8.71
C ALA A 109 3.30 0.05 -8.69
N SER A 110 3.49 0.96 -9.65
CA SER A 110 2.74 2.23 -9.74
C SER A 110 1.21 2.07 -9.74
N PRO A 111 0.59 1.18 -10.54
CA PRO A 111 -0.86 1.00 -10.52
C PRO A 111 -1.38 0.39 -9.20
N HIS A 112 -0.57 -0.37 -8.46
CA HIS A 112 -0.96 -0.81 -7.11
C HIS A 112 -1.07 0.39 -6.15
N VAL A 113 -0.09 1.30 -6.17
CA VAL A 113 -0.15 2.53 -5.37
C VAL A 113 -1.32 3.41 -5.78
N ALA A 114 -1.57 3.55 -7.08
CA ALA A 114 -2.74 4.28 -7.58
C ALA A 114 -4.06 3.66 -7.09
N GLY A 115 -4.16 2.33 -7.04
CA GLY A 115 -5.32 1.64 -6.48
C GLY A 115 -5.50 1.91 -4.98
N VAL A 116 -4.43 1.87 -4.19
CA VAL A 116 -4.48 2.20 -2.76
C VAL A 116 -4.84 3.67 -2.53
N ALA A 117 -4.29 4.59 -3.33
CA ALA A 117 -4.66 6.00 -3.29
C ALA A 117 -6.16 6.22 -3.59
N ALA A 118 -6.71 5.46 -4.54
CA ALA A 118 -8.14 5.50 -4.85
C ALA A 118 -8.98 4.95 -3.69
N LEU A 119 -8.52 3.92 -2.97
CA LEU A 119 -9.18 3.44 -1.76
C LEU A 119 -9.22 4.54 -0.68
N ILE A 120 -8.09 5.20 -0.41
CA ILE A 120 -8.01 6.32 0.54
C ILE A 120 -9.00 7.43 0.16
N ALA A 121 -9.04 7.80 -1.13
CA ALA A 121 -9.96 8.80 -1.65
C ALA A 121 -11.44 8.36 -1.52
N SER A 122 -11.73 7.07 -1.67
CA SER A 122 -13.10 6.56 -1.61
C SER A 122 -13.72 6.68 -0.21
N VAL A 123 -12.92 6.51 0.84
CA VAL A 123 -13.36 6.64 2.23
C VAL A 123 -13.12 8.05 2.80
N ASN A 124 -12.37 8.89 2.10
CA ASN A 124 -12.13 10.30 2.45
C ASN A 124 -12.35 11.26 1.25
N PRO A 125 -13.60 11.46 0.78
CA PRO A 125 -13.86 12.23 -0.45
C PRO A 125 -13.46 13.71 -0.42
N SER A 126 -13.20 14.26 0.77
CA SER A 126 -12.76 15.65 0.97
C SER A 126 -11.24 15.82 0.97
N PHE A 127 -10.47 14.73 0.90
CA PHE A 127 -9.01 14.83 0.90
C PHE A 127 -8.49 15.45 -0.39
N THR A 128 -7.55 16.38 -0.20
CA THR A 128 -6.69 16.88 -1.27
C THR A 128 -5.70 15.81 -1.71
N PRO A 129 -5.15 15.89 -2.94
CA PRO A 129 -4.08 14.99 -3.37
C PRO A 129 -2.88 14.93 -2.41
N ALA A 130 -2.52 16.07 -1.80
CA ALA A 130 -1.47 16.12 -0.80
C ALA A 130 -1.81 15.29 0.44
N GLN A 131 -3.04 15.38 0.95
CA GLN A 131 -3.50 14.55 2.07
C GLN A 131 -3.53 13.07 1.69
N ILE A 132 -3.95 12.71 0.47
CA ILE A 132 -3.93 11.31 0.00
C ILE A 132 -2.48 10.79 -0.05
N ARG A 133 -1.54 11.59 -0.55
CA ARG A 133 -0.11 11.27 -0.56
C ARG A 133 0.44 11.07 0.86
N ASP A 134 0.09 11.95 1.79
CA ASP A 134 0.51 11.81 3.19
C ASP A 134 -0.07 10.53 3.82
N GLN A 135 -1.33 10.21 3.53
CA GLN A 135 -1.95 8.98 4.04
C GLN A 135 -1.36 7.71 3.44
N LEU A 136 -0.95 7.70 2.16
CA LEU A 136 -0.20 6.58 1.59
C LEU A 136 1.05 6.26 2.42
N GLY A 137 1.75 7.28 2.89
CA GLY A 137 2.91 7.13 3.77
C GLY A 137 2.53 6.66 5.16
N VAL A 138 1.60 7.33 5.83
CA VAL A 138 1.16 7.01 7.20
C VAL A 138 0.60 5.58 7.32
N GLN A 139 -0.11 5.12 6.29
CA GLN A 139 -0.75 3.81 6.28
C GLN A 139 0.13 2.73 5.67
N ALA A 140 1.31 3.07 5.15
CA ALA A 140 2.24 2.08 4.67
C ALA A 140 2.63 1.10 5.78
N THR A 141 3.04 -0.09 5.37
CA THR A 141 3.67 -1.05 6.25
C THR A 141 5.17 -0.85 6.17
N ASP A 142 5.74 -0.31 7.25
CA ASP A 142 7.16 -0.05 7.41
C ASP A 142 8.02 -1.24 6.99
N ARG A 143 9.10 -0.94 6.26
CA ARG A 143 10.10 -1.92 5.84
C ARG A 143 11.48 -1.38 6.15
N ALA A 144 12.13 -1.99 7.13
CA ALA A 144 13.50 -1.63 7.47
C ALA A 144 14.47 -1.94 6.31
N CYS A 145 15.56 -1.19 6.26
CA CYS A 145 16.65 -1.50 5.34
C CYS A 145 17.16 -2.94 5.58
N PRO A 146 17.39 -3.72 4.51
CA PRO A 146 18.12 -4.97 4.62
C PRO A 146 19.60 -4.69 4.93
N SER A 147 20.42 -5.73 5.00
CA SER A 147 21.89 -5.61 5.15
C SER A 147 22.59 -4.93 3.96
N ASP A 148 21.85 -4.60 2.89
CA ASP A 148 22.37 -3.86 1.74
C ASP A 148 22.72 -2.41 2.13
N THR A 149 24.01 -2.10 2.11
CA THR A 149 24.54 -0.79 2.48
C THR A 149 24.06 0.37 1.60
N ARG A 150 23.50 0.09 0.42
CA ARG A 150 22.89 1.10 -0.47
C ARG A 150 21.58 1.64 0.10
N CYS A 151 20.89 0.86 0.94
CA CYS A 151 19.71 1.35 1.65
C CYS A 151 20.14 2.32 2.75
N LYS A 152 19.79 3.59 2.60
CA LYS A 152 20.02 4.65 3.58
C LYS A 152 18.70 5.12 4.17
N GLY A 153 18.69 5.46 5.46
CA GLY A 153 17.51 5.94 6.18
C GLY A 153 17.26 5.17 7.46
N THR A 154 16.03 5.25 7.94
CA THR A 154 15.54 4.62 9.18
C THR A 154 14.74 3.34 8.87
N ALA A 155 14.31 2.65 9.93
CA ALA A 155 13.44 1.48 9.79
C ALA A 155 12.07 1.80 9.20
N THR A 156 11.58 3.03 9.40
CA THR A 156 10.25 3.47 8.98
C THR A 156 10.29 4.33 7.72
N LYS A 157 11.43 4.96 7.42
CA LYS A 157 11.62 5.78 6.23
C LYS A 157 13.01 5.61 5.63
N ASN A 158 13.13 5.03 4.45
CA ASN A 158 14.43 4.79 3.81
C ASN A 158 14.40 4.82 2.28
N GLY A 159 15.58 4.79 1.67
CA GLY A 159 15.72 4.90 0.22
C GLY A 159 15.25 3.69 -0.59
N PHE A 160 14.99 2.53 0.01
CA PHE A 160 14.48 1.36 -0.73
C PHE A 160 12.96 1.31 -0.76
N PHE A 161 12.32 1.70 0.34
CA PHE A 161 10.88 1.53 0.52
C PHE A 161 10.12 2.82 0.78
N GLY A 162 10.79 3.98 0.86
CA GLY A 162 10.17 5.22 1.30
C GLY A 162 9.62 5.05 2.71
N GLU A 163 8.38 5.47 2.92
CA GLU A 163 7.59 5.24 4.15
C GLU A 163 7.15 3.77 4.33
N GLY A 164 7.34 2.91 3.32
CA GLY A 164 7.06 1.47 3.42
C GLY A 164 6.24 0.94 2.24
N ALA A 165 5.76 -0.30 2.38
CA ALA A 165 4.92 -0.93 1.38
C ALA A 165 3.46 -0.47 1.54
N VAL A 166 2.81 -0.01 0.45
CA VAL A 166 1.41 0.39 0.51
C VAL A 166 0.50 -0.72 1.03
N ASP A 167 -0.51 -0.34 1.83
CA ASP A 167 -1.40 -1.27 2.52
C ASP A 167 -2.87 -0.91 2.22
N ALA A 168 -3.50 -1.71 1.37
CA ALA A 168 -4.87 -1.50 0.93
C ALA A 168 -5.90 -1.65 2.08
N LEU A 169 -5.59 -2.46 3.10
CA LEU A 169 -6.51 -2.68 4.21
C LEU A 169 -6.46 -1.50 5.17
N LYS A 170 -5.26 -1.01 5.53
CA LYS A 170 -5.12 0.22 6.32
C LYS A 170 -5.69 1.43 5.60
N ALA A 171 -5.63 1.45 4.27
CA ALA A 171 -6.20 2.53 3.45
C ALA A 171 -7.70 2.76 3.64
N VAL A 172 -8.44 1.73 4.03
CA VAL A 172 -9.87 1.80 4.31
C VAL A 172 -10.20 1.75 5.80
N GLY A 173 -9.21 1.98 6.67
CA GLY A 173 -9.40 1.95 8.13
C GLY A 173 -9.39 0.55 8.74
N GLY A 174 -9.06 -0.48 7.96
CA GLY A 174 -8.92 -1.84 8.46
C GLY A 174 -7.61 -2.06 9.21
N SER A 175 -7.62 -3.04 10.12
CA SER A 175 -6.40 -3.54 10.76
C SER A 175 -6.08 -4.93 10.23
N THR A 176 -4.83 -5.18 9.82
CA THR A 176 -4.39 -6.54 9.45
C THR A 176 -4.69 -7.50 10.59
N PRO A 177 -5.50 -8.56 10.36
CA PRO A 177 -5.71 -9.59 11.36
C PRO A 177 -4.36 -10.13 11.83
N PRO A 178 -4.18 -10.41 13.13
CA PRO A 178 -2.96 -11.04 13.62
C PRO A 178 -2.69 -12.33 12.82
N PRO A 179 -1.42 -12.62 12.47
CA PRO A 179 -1.10 -13.86 11.77
C PRO A 179 -1.57 -15.07 12.60
N GLY A 180 -2.30 -15.98 11.96
CA GLY A 180 -2.92 -17.13 12.62
C GLY A 180 -4.20 -17.59 11.92
N LYS A 181 -4.82 -18.62 12.47
CA LYS A 181 -6.13 -19.09 11.99
C LYS A 181 -7.18 -18.06 12.39
N TYR A 182 -7.91 -17.54 11.42
CA TYR A 182 -9.04 -16.63 11.63
C TYR A 182 -10.28 -17.18 10.93
N PHE A 183 -11.43 -16.63 11.30
CA PHE A 183 -12.74 -16.94 10.73
C PHE A 183 -13.44 -15.63 10.45
N GLU A 184 -14.11 -15.53 9.31
CA GLU A 184 -14.75 -14.31 8.87
C GLU A 184 -16.10 -14.60 8.20
N ASN A 185 -16.98 -13.60 8.21
CA ASN A 185 -18.15 -13.54 7.35
C ASN A 185 -18.04 -12.26 6.53
N LEU A 186 -17.93 -12.43 5.20
CA LEU A 186 -17.79 -11.33 4.24
C LEU A 186 -19.13 -10.89 3.65
N THR A 187 -20.24 -11.44 4.12
CA THR A 187 -21.57 -11.09 3.65
C THR A 187 -22.05 -9.84 4.37
N ASP A 188 -22.34 -8.79 3.60
CA ASP A 188 -22.94 -7.57 4.14
C ASP A 188 -24.32 -7.85 4.74
N VAL A 189 -24.54 -7.34 5.95
CA VAL A 189 -25.83 -7.38 6.63
C VAL A 189 -26.33 -5.96 6.79
N ALA A 190 -27.53 -5.68 6.27
CA ALA A 190 -28.16 -4.37 6.47
C ALA A 190 -28.42 -4.16 7.97
N VAL A 191 -28.16 -2.96 8.49
CA VAL A 191 -28.44 -2.56 9.88
C VAL A 191 -29.57 -1.53 9.86
N PRO A 192 -30.85 -1.94 9.96
CA PRO A 192 -31.98 -1.00 9.99
C PRO A 192 -32.13 -0.33 11.36
N ASP A 193 -32.61 0.90 11.35
CA ASP A 193 -32.87 1.68 12.56
C ASP A 193 -33.72 0.91 13.59
N ASN A 194 -33.32 1.01 14.86
CA ASN A 194 -34.01 0.43 16.02
C ASN A 194 -34.24 -1.08 15.96
N THR A 195 -33.47 -1.82 15.15
CA THR A 195 -33.53 -3.28 15.08
C THR A 195 -32.17 -3.90 15.36
N THR A 196 -32.18 -5.12 15.87
CA THR A 196 -30.97 -5.95 16.01
C THR A 196 -30.83 -6.83 14.79
N VAL A 197 -29.62 -6.91 14.23
CA VAL A 197 -29.29 -7.85 13.17
C VAL A 197 -28.10 -8.71 13.58
N GLU A 198 -28.01 -9.90 13.02
CA GLU A 198 -26.96 -10.87 13.32
C GLU A 198 -26.12 -11.16 12.07
N SER A 199 -24.80 -11.28 12.28
CA SER A 199 -23.85 -11.73 11.25
C SER A 199 -23.10 -12.96 11.78
N PRO A 200 -23.62 -14.18 11.58
CA PRO A 200 -23.01 -15.38 12.16
C PRO A 200 -21.70 -15.76 11.47
N ILE A 201 -20.72 -16.22 12.25
CA ILE A 201 -19.46 -16.79 11.77
C ILE A 201 -19.36 -18.24 12.24
N THR A 202 -19.22 -19.18 11.31
CA THR A 202 -19.03 -20.60 11.65
C THR A 202 -17.56 -20.87 11.97
N VAL A 203 -17.25 -21.11 13.25
CA VAL A 203 -15.92 -21.51 13.71
C VAL A 203 -15.82 -23.03 13.72
N SER A 204 -14.97 -23.61 12.86
CA SER A 204 -14.81 -25.07 12.73
C SER A 204 -13.34 -25.52 12.82
N GLY A 205 -13.14 -26.76 13.28
CA GLY A 205 -11.82 -27.38 13.40
C GLY A 205 -10.90 -26.69 14.43
N VAL A 206 -11.48 -26.13 15.49
CA VAL A 206 -10.76 -25.59 16.66
C VAL A 206 -11.52 -26.08 17.90
N THR A 207 -10.80 -26.61 18.88
CA THR A 207 -11.37 -27.13 20.13
C THR A 207 -10.95 -26.26 21.31
N GLY A 208 -11.76 -26.24 22.38
CA GLY A 208 -11.49 -25.47 23.59
C GLY A 208 -12.04 -24.04 23.55
N ASN A 209 -11.65 -23.24 24.55
CA ASN A 209 -12.10 -21.86 24.72
C ASN A 209 -11.30 -20.89 23.84
N ALA A 210 -11.94 -19.77 23.46
CA ALA A 210 -11.24 -18.67 22.82
C ALA A 210 -10.10 -18.14 23.72
N PRO A 211 -8.91 -17.80 23.16
CA PRO A 211 -7.81 -17.25 23.94
C PRO A 211 -8.15 -15.85 24.46
N ALA A 212 -7.61 -15.48 25.63
CA ALA A 212 -7.80 -14.14 26.20
C ALA A 212 -7.24 -13.00 25.29
N THR A 213 -6.36 -13.34 24.35
CA THR A 213 -5.77 -12.42 23.38
C THR A 213 -6.54 -12.38 22.06
N LEU A 214 -7.70 -13.05 21.95
CA LEU A 214 -8.51 -13.03 20.73
C LEU A 214 -8.81 -11.58 20.33
N LYS A 215 -8.63 -11.29 19.03
CA LYS A 215 -9.01 -10.01 18.43
C LYS A 215 -10.23 -10.25 17.56
N VAL A 216 -11.20 -9.36 17.69
CA VAL A 216 -12.41 -9.35 16.85
C VAL A 216 -12.41 -8.04 16.09
N GLY A 217 -12.40 -8.16 14.76
CA GLY A 217 -12.62 -7.04 13.85
C GLY A 217 -14.09 -7.00 13.45
N VAL A 218 -14.65 -5.81 13.39
CA VAL A 218 -16.01 -5.57 12.86
C VAL A 218 -15.90 -4.39 11.90
N ASP A 219 -16.40 -4.57 10.68
CA ASP A 219 -16.55 -3.50 9.70
C ASP A 219 -18.04 -3.15 9.59
N VAL A 220 -18.43 -1.97 10.05
CA VAL A 220 -19.81 -1.49 10.02
C VAL A 220 -19.85 -0.13 9.36
N LYS A 221 -20.61 -0.03 8.27
CA LYS A 221 -20.91 1.26 7.64
C LYS A 221 -22.21 1.81 8.20
N HIS A 222 -22.13 2.91 8.95
CA HIS A 222 -23.30 3.60 9.49
C HIS A 222 -23.12 5.12 9.38
N THR A 223 -24.21 5.86 9.18
CA THR A 223 -24.18 7.33 9.06
C THR A 223 -23.88 8.01 10.40
N TYR A 224 -24.18 7.37 11.52
CA TYR A 224 -23.92 7.87 12.86
C TYR A 224 -23.44 6.73 13.77
N ILE A 225 -22.16 6.70 14.16
CA ILE A 225 -21.62 5.57 14.95
C ILE A 225 -22.13 5.53 16.40
N GLY A 226 -22.62 6.67 16.90
CA GLY A 226 -23.08 6.82 18.29
C GLY A 226 -24.44 6.17 18.59
N ASP A 227 -25.15 5.66 17.58
CA ASP A 227 -26.37 4.86 17.79
C ASP A 227 -26.09 3.35 17.88
N LEU A 228 -24.94 2.91 17.38
CA LEU A 228 -24.59 1.50 17.27
C LEU A 228 -24.27 0.91 18.64
N LYS A 229 -24.81 -0.28 18.88
CA LYS A 229 -24.30 -1.22 19.87
C LYS A 229 -23.88 -2.47 19.12
N VAL A 230 -22.64 -2.92 19.36
CA VAL A 230 -22.08 -4.11 18.75
C VAL A 230 -21.68 -5.07 19.85
N ASP A 231 -22.31 -6.24 19.86
CA ASP A 231 -22.06 -7.32 20.80
C ASP A 231 -21.53 -8.55 20.06
N LEU A 232 -20.50 -9.19 20.61
CA LEU A 232 -20.06 -10.52 20.22
C LEU A 232 -20.78 -11.54 21.10
N VAL A 233 -21.51 -12.48 20.48
CA VAL A 233 -22.18 -13.58 21.17
C VAL A 233 -21.40 -14.88 20.94
N ALA A 234 -20.91 -15.49 22.01
CA ALA A 234 -20.18 -16.75 21.95
C ALA A 234 -21.14 -17.96 21.83
N PRO A 235 -20.66 -19.15 21.39
CA PRO A 235 -21.50 -20.35 21.25
C PRO A 235 -22.17 -20.83 22.54
N ASP A 236 -21.65 -20.43 23.71
CA ASP A 236 -22.21 -20.71 25.03
C ASP A 236 -23.29 -19.69 25.46
N GLY A 237 -23.57 -18.69 24.62
CA GLY A 237 -24.50 -17.59 24.90
C GLY A 237 -23.90 -16.41 25.66
N SER A 238 -22.61 -16.44 26.00
CA SER A 238 -21.92 -15.32 26.65
C SER A 238 -21.84 -14.11 25.70
N VAL A 239 -22.12 -12.91 26.22
CA VAL A 239 -22.15 -11.66 25.45
C VAL A 239 -20.99 -10.76 25.83
N TYR A 240 -20.22 -10.31 24.84
CA TYR A 240 -19.10 -9.39 24.99
C TYR A 240 -19.36 -8.13 24.17
N THR A 241 -19.60 -7.00 24.83
CA THR A 241 -19.82 -5.73 24.14
C THR A 241 -18.52 -5.19 23.55
N LEU A 242 -18.50 -5.03 22.22
CA LEU A 242 -17.36 -4.51 21.47
C LEU A 242 -17.45 -3.00 21.28
N HIS A 243 -18.67 -2.47 21.12
CA HIS A 243 -18.96 -1.05 20.97
C HIS A 243 -20.32 -0.72 21.59
N ASN A 244 -20.47 0.45 22.20
CA ASN A 244 -21.72 0.84 22.83
C ASN A 244 -21.97 2.34 22.80
N ARG A 245 -22.68 2.82 21.77
CA ARG A 245 -23.34 4.13 21.72
C ARG A 245 -22.50 5.29 22.23
N THR A 246 -21.25 5.35 21.78
CA THR A 246 -20.28 6.43 22.06
C THR A 246 -20.00 7.23 20.81
#